data_AF-A0AAJ3JSM5-F1
#
_entry.id   AF-A0AAJ3JSM5-F1
#
_cell.length_a   1.000
_cell.length_b   1.000
_cell.length_c   1.000
_cell.angle_alpha   90.00
_cell.angle_beta   90.00
_cell.angle_gamma   90.00
#
_symmetry.space_group_name_H-M   'P 1'
#
loop_
_entity.id
_entity.type
_entity.pdbx_description
1 polymer ?
#
loop_
_entity_poly.entity_id
_entity_poly.type
_entity_poly.pdbx_seq_one_letter_code
_entity_poly.pdbx_strand_id
1 'polypeptide(L)'
;MNAIERDRDILARTLWGEARGEGLDGQIAVAWTIRNRVFDGKAKSWWGEGYAGVCLKPWQFSCWNQNDPNYAYLSGAKQIPAAQFAQAQRAADQVMSGAVSDPTGGATHYYANTMPEAPAWAAKAKQTLRLGHHVFFKDVP
;
A
#
# COMPACT_ATOMS: atom_id res chain seq x y z
N MET A 1 -4.68 -20.31 8.38
CA MET A 1 -5.04 -18.99 7.87
C MET A 1 -5.64 -19.18 6.49
N ASN A 2 -6.90 -18.81 6.29
CA ASN A 2 -7.54 -18.88 4.97
C ASN A 2 -7.01 -17.74 4.06
N ALA A 3 -7.35 -17.77 2.78
CA ALA A 3 -6.83 -16.80 1.81
C ALA A 3 -7.15 -15.34 2.17
N ILE A 4 -8.36 -15.08 2.70
CA ILE A 4 -8.80 -13.74 3.10
C ILE A 4 -8.01 -13.23 4.30
N GLU A 5 -7.83 -14.08 5.32
CA GLU A 5 -7.03 -13.75 6.51
C GLU A 5 -5.57 -13.45 6.14
N ARG A 6 -5.01 -14.23 5.20
CA ARG A 6 -3.65 -14.02 4.70
C ARG A 6 -3.53 -12.70 3.94
N ASP A 7 -4.47 -12.40 3.06
CA ASP A 7 -4.52 -11.14 2.32
C ASP A 7 -4.62 -9.94 3.26
N ARG A 8 -5.48 -10.03 4.27
CA ARG A 8 -5.65 -9.01 5.30
C ARG A 8 -4.37 -8.77 6.10
N ASP A 9 -3.72 -9.82 6.57
CA ASP A 9 -2.50 -9.71 7.38
C ASP A 9 -1.35 -9.07 6.57
N ILE A 10 -1.14 -9.53 5.33
CA ILE A 10 -0.09 -9.00 4.45
C ILE A 10 -0.40 -7.55 4.05
N LEU A 11 -1.66 -7.23 3.74
CA LEU A 11 -2.07 -5.85 3.47
C LEU A 11 -1.76 -4.96 4.67
N ALA A 12 -2.23 -5.31 5.87
CA ALA A 12 -1.99 -4.53 7.09
C ALA A 12 -0.49 -4.32 7.38
N ARG A 13 0.33 -5.36 7.21
CA ARG A 13 1.80 -5.27 7.35
C ARG A 13 2.42 -4.31 6.33
N THR A 14 1.94 -4.35 5.09
CA THR A 14 2.38 -3.43 4.03
C THR A 14 1.99 -1.99 4.37
N LEU A 15 0.74 -1.75 4.79
CA LEU A 15 0.29 -0.41 5.20
C LEU A 15 1.10 0.15 6.38
N TRP A 16 1.50 -0.70 7.33
CA TRP A 16 2.38 -0.28 8.42
C TRP A 16 3.80 0.04 7.92
N GLY A 17 4.34 -0.77 7.00
CA GLY A 17 5.64 -0.52 6.38
C GLY A 17 5.68 0.82 5.65
N GLU A 18 4.64 1.10 4.86
CA GLU A 18 4.57 2.24 3.94
C GLU A 18 4.01 3.52 4.58
N ALA A 19 3.10 3.42 5.55
CA ALA A 19 2.28 4.55 5.99
C ALA A 19 2.01 4.58 7.51
N ARG A 20 2.83 3.92 8.36
CA ARG A 20 2.65 4.00 9.82
C ARG A 20 2.69 5.43 10.40
N GLY A 21 3.40 6.35 9.75
CA GLY A 21 3.53 7.75 10.16
C GLY A 21 2.41 8.68 9.65
N GLU A 22 1.53 8.19 8.77
CA GLU A 22 0.58 9.02 8.02
C GLU A 22 -0.82 9.09 8.66
N GLY A 23 -1.03 8.41 9.80
CA GLY A 23 -2.35 8.24 10.40
C GLY A 23 -3.27 7.30 9.60
N LEU A 24 -4.54 7.24 10.00
CA LEU A 24 -5.52 6.34 9.39
C LEU A 24 -5.80 6.71 7.92
N ASP A 25 -5.99 7.99 7.61
CA ASP A 25 -6.34 8.45 6.26
C ASP A 25 -5.22 8.15 5.24
N GLY A 26 -3.95 8.32 5.64
CA GLY A 26 -2.82 7.96 4.80
C GLY A 26 -2.73 6.45 4.53
N GLN A 27 -3.01 5.62 5.54
CA GLN A 27 -3.09 4.17 5.37
C GLN A 27 -4.25 3.75 4.46
N ILE A 28 -5.40 4.41 4.56
CA ILE A 28 -6.54 4.21 3.65
C ILE A 28 -6.14 4.57 2.21
N ALA A 29 -5.43 5.66 1.99
CA ALA A 29 -4.98 6.06 0.66
C ALA A 29 -4.00 5.05 0.03
N VAL A 30 -3.03 4.54 0.80
CA VAL A 30 -2.13 3.47 0.33
C VAL A 30 -2.89 2.17 0.09
N ALA A 31 -3.82 1.80 0.98
CA ALA A 31 -4.67 0.62 0.81
C ALA A 31 -5.54 0.71 -0.45
N TRP A 32 -6.08 1.88 -0.77
CA TRP A 32 -6.81 2.12 -2.01
C TRP A 32 -5.91 2.01 -3.24
N THR A 33 -4.67 2.47 -3.16
CA THR A 33 -3.69 2.24 -4.25
C THR A 33 -3.49 0.74 -4.51
N ILE A 34 -3.36 -0.05 -3.45
CA ILE A 34 -3.24 -1.52 -3.57
C ILE A 34 -4.54 -2.10 -4.14
N ARG A 35 -5.71 -1.69 -3.63
CA ARG A 35 -7.01 -2.15 -4.14
C ARG A 35 -7.19 -1.83 -5.62
N ASN A 36 -6.80 -0.65 -6.07
CA ASN A 36 -6.87 -0.25 -7.48
C ASN A 36 -5.96 -1.13 -8.36
N ARG A 37 -4.82 -1.59 -7.85
CA ARG A 37 -3.96 -2.58 -8.53
C ARG A 37 -4.58 -3.98 -8.56
N VAL A 38 -5.19 -4.41 -7.46
CA VAL A 38 -5.90 -5.71 -7.37
C VAL A 38 -7.06 -5.78 -8.37
N PHE A 39 -7.77 -4.67 -8.56
CA PHE A 39 -8.93 -4.57 -9.45
C PHE A 39 -8.59 -3.85 -10.78
N ASP A 40 -7.39 -4.05 -11.32
CA ASP A 40 -6.96 -3.42 -12.57
C ASP A 40 -7.64 -3.97 -13.84
N GLY A 41 -8.50 -4.99 -13.68
CA GLY A 41 -9.28 -5.61 -14.76
C GLY A 41 -8.51 -6.64 -15.58
N LYS A 42 -7.26 -6.98 -15.22
CA LYS A 42 -6.45 -7.97 -15.96
C LYS A 42 -6.52 -9.33 -15.28
N ALA A 43 -6.62 -10.39 -16.09
CA ALA A 43 -6.58 -11.77 -15.59
C ALA A 43 -5.19 -12.22 -15.11
N LYS A 44 -4.13 -11.54 -15.58
CA LYS A 44 -2.74 -11.71 -15.15
C LYS A 44 -2.10 -10.34 -15.09
N SER A 45 -2.04 -9.78 -13.89
CA SER A 45 -1.51 -8.45 -13.68
C SER A 45 0.00 -8.46 -13.41
N TRP A 46 0.68 -7.45 -13.94
CA TRP A 46 2.07 -7.20 -13.56
C TRP A 46 2.19 -6.82 -12.07
N TRP A 47 1.12 -6.27 -11.49
CA TRP A 47 1.01 -5.94 -10.08
C TRP A 47 1.05 -7.17 -9.17
N GLY A 48 0.55 -8.31 -9.63
CA GLY A 48 0.28 -9.49 -8.80
C GLY A 48 -1.22 -9.74 -8.63
N GLU A 49 -1.56 -10.90 -8.06
CA GLU A 49 -2.94 -11.37 -7.94
C GLU A 49 -3.44 -11.32 -6.50
N GLY A 50 -4.58 -10.68 -6.27
CA GLY A 50 -5.12 -10.48 -4.93
C GLY A 50 -4.25 -9.54 -4.08
N TYR A 51 -4.68 -9.26 -2.85
CA TYR A 51 -4.00 -8.27 -2.02
C TYR A 51 -2.58 -8.71 -1.67
N ALA A 52 -2.39 -9.93 -1.20
CA ALA A 52 -1.07 -10.42 -0.87
C ALA A 52 -0.16 -10.54 -2.10
N GLY A 53 -0.70 -10.90 -3.27
CA GLY A 53 0.09 -10.97 -4.49
C GLY A 53 0.59 -9.59 -4.90
N VAL A 54 -0.24 -8.55 -4.81
CA VAL A 54 0.17 -7.17 -5.07
C VAL A 54 1.21 -6.67 -4.06
N CYS A 55 0.98 -6.91 -2.77
CA CYS A 55 1.88 -6.48 -1.71
C CYS A 55 3.27 -7.14 -1.77
N LEU A 56 3.33 -8.44 -2.09
CA LEU A 56 4.56 -9.22 -2.10
C LEU A 56 5.24 -9.29 -3.47
N LYS A 57 4.64 -8.70 -4.50
CA LYS A 57 5.23 -8.69 -5.84
C LYS A 57 6.58 -7.97 -5.78
N PRO A 58 7.66 -8.56 -6.35
CA PRO A 58 8.96 -7.92 -6.37
C PRO A 58 8.88 -6.47 -6.89
N TRP A 59 9.60 -5.59 -6.22
CA TRP A 59 9.73 -4.16 -6.55
C TRP A 59 8.49 -3.29 -6.33
N GLN A 60 7.37 -3.84 -5.85
CA GLN A 60 6.15 -3.04 -5.61
C GLN A 60 6.18 -2.30 -4.28
N PHE A 61 6.76 -2.91 -3.24
CA PHE A 61 6.85 -2.36 -1.89
C PHE A 61 8.19 -2.74 -1.26
N SER A 62 9.08 -1.75 -1.12
CA SER A 62 10.45 -1.99 -0.66
C SER A 62 10.53 -2.46 0.79
N CYS A 63 9.48 -2.21 1.60
CA CYS A 63 9.40 -2.67 2.98
C CYS A 63 9.53 -4.21 3.12
N TRP A 64 9.24 -4.97 2.05
CA TRP A 64 9.38 -6.43 2.00
C TRP A 64 10.79 -6.91 1.57
N ASN A 65 11.71 -6.00 1.24
CA ASN A 65 13.09 -6.37 0.92
C ASN A 65 13.84 -6.79 2.19
N GLN A 66 14.65 -7.84 2.12
CA GLN A 66 15.35 -8.39 3.31
C GLN A 66 16.27 -7.39 4.02
N ASN A 67 16.80 -6.42 3.29
CA ASN A 67 17.67 -5.36 3.82
C ASN A 67 16.90 -4.14 4.33
N ASP A 68 15.57 -4.10 4.19
CA ASP A 68 14.75 -3.03 4.73
C ASP A 68 14.66 -3.15 6.26
N PRO A 69 14.82 -2.06 7.03
CA PRO A 69 14.77 -2.11 8.50
C PRO A 69 13.42 -2.61 9.03
N ASN A 70 12.35 -2.50 8.25
CA ASN A 70 11.01 -2.95 8.63
C ASN A 70 10.79 -4.44 8.36
N TYR A 71 11.64 -5.10 7.57
CA TYR A 71 11.45 -6.49 7.15
C TYR A 71 11.27 -7.46 8.31
N ALA A 72 12.04 -7.29 9.40
CA ALA A 72 11.92 -8.13 10.59
C ALA A 72 10.51 -8.06 11.21
N TYR A 73 9.85 -6.90 11.16
CA TYR A 73 8.48 -6.75 11.64
C TYR A 73 7.48 -7.40 10.69
N LEU A 74 7.67 -7.18 9.39
CA LEU A 74 6.79 -7.68 8.32
C LEU A 74 6.83 -9.21 8.22
N SER A 75 8.02 -9.81 8.27
CA SER A 75 8.22 -11.27 8.31
C SER A 75 7.75 -11.93 9.61
N GLY A 76 7.45 -11.16 10.66
CA GLY A 76 7.03 -11.67 11.96
C GLY A 76 8.19 -12.03 12.91
N ALA A 77 9.44 -11.81 12.50
CA ALA A 77 10.60 -11.96 13.39
C ALA A 77 10.61 -10.96 14.55
N LYS A 78 9.96 -9.81 14.38
CA LYS A 78 9.66 -8.81 15.41
C LYS A 78 8.18 -8.48 15.41
N GLN A 79 7.66 -8.10 16.57
CA GLN A 79 6.27 -7.68 16.70
C GLN A 79 6.11 -6.21 16.32
N ILE A 80 5.13 -5.93 15.46
CA ILE A 80 4.67 -4.56 15.21
C ILE A 80 3.99 -4.04 16.50
N PRO A 81 4.23 -2.79 16.94
CA PRO A 81 3.53 -2.21 18.08
C PRO A 81 2.00 -2.34 17.94
N ALA A 82 1.34 -2.91 18.95
CA ALA A 82 -0.06 -3.34 18.86
C ALA A 82 -1.02 -2.24 18.39
N ALA A 83 -0.89 -1.02 18.92
CA ALA A 83 -1.73 0.11 18.52
C ALA A 83 -1.55 0.51 17.05
N GLN A 84 -0.30 0.50 16.56
CA GLN A 84 -0.01 0.82 15.16
C GLN A 84 -0.51 -0.29 14.22
N PHE A 85 -0.37 -1.56 14.63
CA PHE A 85 -0.87 -2.68 13.85
C PHE A 85 -2.39 -2.69 13.78
N ALA A 86 -3.07 -2.39 14.89
CA ALA A 86 -4.53 -2.27 14.94
C ALA A 86 -5.04 -1.18 13.99
N GLN A 87 -4.34 -0.05 13.87
CA GLN A 87 -4.69 1.00 12.90
C GLN A 87 -4.55 0.50 11.46
N ALA A 88 -3.43 -0.17 11.14
CA ALA A 88 -3.20 -0.71 9.80
C ALA A 88 -4.22 -1.81 9.44
N GLN A 89 -4.57 -2.65 10.40
CA GLN A 89 -5.63 -3.65 10.27
C GLN A 89 -7.00 -2.99 10.01
N ARG A 90 -7.33 -1.91 10.72
CA ARG A 90 -8.56 -1.16 10.50
C ARG A 90 -8.61 -0.57 9.08
N ALA A 91 -7.52 0.01 8.59
CA ALA A 91 -7.45 0.54 7.22
C ALA A 91 -7.63 -0.58 6.19
N ALA A 92 -6.95 -1.72 6.38
CA ALA A 92 -7.08 -2.89 5.53
C ALA A 92 -8.54 -3.38 5.48
N ASP A 93 -9.21 -3.52 6.63
CA ASP A 93 -10.60 -3.98 6.71
C ASP A 93 -11.56 -3.04 6.00
N GLN A 94 -11.44 -1.73 6.24
CA GLN A 94 -12.29 -0.72 5.63
C GLN A 94 -12.16 -0.70 4.11
N VAL A 95 -10.93 -0.80 3.60
CA VAL A 95 -10.69 -0.81 2.16
C VAL A 95 -11.02 -2.16 1.54
N MET A 96 -10.72 -3.30 2.15
CA MET A 96 -11.08 -4.61 1.58
C MET A 96 -12.59 -4.81 1.47
N SER A 97 -13.35 -4.36 2.48
CA SER A 97 -14.81 -4.43 2.50
C SER A 97 -15.50 -3.39 1.62
N GLY A 98 -14.80 -2.31 1.24
CA GLY A 98 -15.40 -1.17 0.54
C GLY A 98 -16.24 -0.25 1.44
N ALA A 99 -16.01 -0.28 2.75
CA ALA A 99 -16.70 0.56 3.72
C ALA A 99 -16.32 2.06 3.64
N VAL A 100 -15.20 2.38 2.98
CA VAL A 100 -14.73 3.75 2.75
C VAL A 100 -14.53 3.96 1.25
N SER A 101 -14.88 5.14 0.73
CA SER A 101 -14.65 5.50 -0.69
C SER A 101 -13.18 5.74 -0.99
N ASP A 102 -12.77 5.65 -2.27
CA ASP A 102 -11.39 5.94 -2.70
C ASP A 102 -11.07 7.44 -2.61
N PRO A 103 -10.22 7.89 -1.66
CA PRO A 103 -9.82 9.29 -1.59
C PRO A 103 -8.77 9.66 -2.65
N THR A 104 -8.12 8.68 -3.26
CA THR A 104 -6.99 8.87 -4.18
C THR A 104 -7.42 9.14 -5.62
N GLY A 105 -8.70 8.99 -5.94
CA GLY A 105 -9.23 9.22 -7.28
C GLY A 105 -8.73 8.21 -8.33
N GLY A 106 -8.56 6.94 -7.93
CA GLY A 106 -8.09 5.86 -8.79
C GLY A 106 -6.56 5.78 -8.91
N ALA A 107 -5.81 6.23 -7.90
CA ALA A 107 -4.36 6.17 -7.95
C ALA A 107 -3.87 4.72 -7.95
N THR A 108 -2.82 4.46 -8.72
CA THR A 108 -2.10 3.18 -8.74
C THR A 108 -0.64 3.33 -8.34
N HIS A 109 -0.16 4.57 -8.18
CA HIS A 109 1.21 4.89 -7.80
C HIS A 109 1.22 6.00 -6.76
N TYR A 110 2.24 6.00 -5.91
CA TYR A 110 2.58 7.12 -5.05
C TYR A 110 4.08 7.15 -4.80
N TYR A 111 4.58 8.28 -4.31
CA TYR A 111 5.91 8.37 -3.72
C TYR A 111 5.89 9.31 -2.51
N ALA A 112 6.89 9.20 -1.64
CA ALA A 112 7.06 10.09 -0.50
C ALA A 112 7.72 11.40 -0.94
N ASN A 113 7.10 12.55 -0.63
CA ASN A 113 7.62 13.88 -0.92
C ASN A 113 8.90 14.25 -0.16
N THR A 114 9.35 13.37 0.73
CA THR A 114 10.65 13.43 1.41
C THR A 114 11.78 12.81 0.60
N MET A 115 11.48 12.13 -0.51
CA MET A 115 12.50 11.64 -1.43
C MET A 115 13.26 12.82 -2.05
N PRO A 116 14.59 12.70 -2.26
CA PRO A 116 15.39 13.78 -2.81
C PRO A 116 14.99 14.15 -4.24
N GLU A 117 14.56 13.15 -5.02
CA GLU A 117 14.12 13.32 -6.40
C GLU A 117 12.82 12.57 -6.63
N ALA A 118 11.90 13.19 -7.38
CA ALA A 118 10.68 12.53 -7.81
C ALA A 118 10.99 11.43 -8.84
N PRO A 119 10.27 10.30 -8.82
CA PRO A 119 10.45 9.26 -9.83
C PRO A 119 10.19 9.78 -11.25
N ALA A 120 10.98 9.33 -12.23
CA ALA A 120 10.87 9.79 -13.61
C ALA A 120 9.46 9.59 -14.22
N TRP A 121 8.75 8.54 -13.81
CA TRP A 121 7.38 8.26 -14.25
C TRP A 121 6.39 9.35 -13.82
N ALA A 122 6.65 10.04 -12.70
CA ALA A 122 5.74 11.05 -12.15
C ALA A 122 5.59 12.26 -13.07
N ALA A 123 6.61 12.58 -13.87
CA ALA A 123 6.58 13.70 -14.81
C ALA A 123 5.53 13.56 -15.92
N LYS A 124 5.11 12.33 -16.23
CA LYS A 124 4.13 12.02 -17.28
C LYS A 124 2.81 11.48 -16.73
N ALA A 125 2.73 11.31 -15.41
CA ALA A 125 1.55 10.80 -14.73
C ALA A 125 0.62 11.93 -14.28
N LYS A 126 -0.65 11.61 -14.02
CA LYS A 126 -1.61 12.56 -13.46
C LYS A 126 -1.58 12.48 -11.93
N GLN A 127 -1.14 13.55 -11.28
CA GLN A 127 -1.28 13.68 -9.82
C GLN A 127 -2.76 13.79 -9.45
N THR A 128 -3.20 13.03 -8.45
CA THR A 128 -4.60 12.99 -8.01
C THR A 128 -4.81 13.47 -6.59
N LEU A 129 -3.87 13.19 -5.69
CA LEU A 129 -3.97 13.51 -4.27
C LEU A 129 -2.57 13.80 -3.72
N ARG A 130 -2.49 14.75 -2.78
CA ARG A 130 -1.37 14.86 -1.83
C ARG A 130 -1.95 14.77 -0.43
N LEU A 131 -1.47 13.82 0.35
CA LEU A 131 -1.94 13.56 1.72
C LEU A 131 -0.73 13.19 2.58
N GLY A 132 -0.51 13.97 3.63
CA GLY A 132 0.69 13.86 4.47
C GLY A 132 1.97 13.96 3.63
N HIS A 133 2.84 12.96 3.77
CA HIS A 133 4.09 12.84 3.03
C HIS A 133 3.92 12.15 1.67
N HIS A 134 2.73 11.67 1.31
CA HIS A 134 2.52 10.97 0.05
C HIS A 134 1.90 11.85 -1.04
N VAL A 135 2.37 11.63 -2.27
CA VAL A 135 1.79 12.19 -3.50
C VAL A 135 1.35 11.03 -4.39
N PHE A 136 0.08 10.99 -4.74
CA PHE A 136 -0.59 9.89 -5.44
C PHE A 136 -0.86 10.23 -6.90
N PHE A 137 -0.79 9.23 -7.77
CA PHE A 137 -0.86 9.36 -9.21
C PHE A 137 -1.65 8.23 -9.88
N LYS A 138 -2.27 8.58 -11.00
CA LYS A 138 -2.88 7.67 -11.97
C LYS A 138 -2.32 7.94 -13.37
N ASP A 139 -2.72 7.11 -14.32
CA ASP A 139 -2.36 7.23 -15.74
C ASP A 139 -0.83 7.27 -15.95
N VAL A 140 -0.11 6.40 -15.22
CA VAL A 140 1.35 6.25 -15.35
C VAL A 140 1.68 5.53 -16.66
N PRO A 141 2.61 6.04 -17.49
CA PRO A 141 2.95 5.46 -18.79
C PRO A 141 3.59 4.08 -18.74
#